data_AF-A0A520DTG3-F1
#
_entry.id   AF-A0A520DTG3-F1
#
_cell.length_a   1.000
_cell.length_b   1.000
_cell.length_c   1.000
_cell.angle_alpha   90.00
_cell.angle_beta   90.00
_cell.angle_gamma   90.00
#
_symmetry.space_group_name_H-M   'P 1'
#
loop_
_entity.id
_entity.type
_entity.pdbx_description
1 polymer ?
#
loop_
_entity_poly.entity_id
_entity_poly.type
_entity_poly.pdbx_seq_one_letter_code
_entity_poly.pdbx_strand_id
1 'polypeptide(L)'
;MTTPTNETLAALRKSYERAELDETRSAADPLQQFERWLGEAIDGQLPEPNAMTLATVGSDLRPSTRIVLIKGYDARGITWFTNYESRKGRELGGNPYAALQFHWVELERVVRIEGVVE
;
A
#
# COMPACT_ATOMS: atom_id res chain seq x y z
N MET A 1 4.96 -33.04 -1.96
CA MET A 1 4.02 -31.97 -1.58
C MET A 1 2.93 -31.95 -2.63
N THR A 2 1.67 -32.13 -2.26
CA THR A 2 0.52 -32.09 -3.17
C THR A 2 0.21 -30.64 -3.55
N THR A 3 0.03 -30.38 -4.84
CA THR A 3 -0.37 -29.05 -5.34
C THR A 3 -1.79 -28.75 -4.89
N PRO A 4 -2.07 -27.58 -4.30
CA PRO A 4 -3.42 -27.19 -3.92
C PRO A 4 -4.33 -27.07 -5.15
N THR A 5 -5.59 -27.50 -5.04
CA THR A 5 -6.58 -27.34 -6.10
C THR A 5 -7.16 -25.92 -6.12
N ASN A 6 -7.75 -25.50 -7.25
CA ASN A 6 -8.43 -24.21 -7.35
C ASN A 6 -9.54 -24.04 -6.30
N GLU A 7 -10.22 -25.14 -5.96
CA GLU A 7 -11.29 -25.17 -4.96
C GLU A 7 -10.73 -24.96 -3.55
N THR A 8 -9.59 -25.59 -3.22
CA THR A 8 -8.89 -25.33 -1.95
C THR A 8 -8.44 -23.88 -1.85
N LEU A 9 -7.95 -23.28 -2.93
CA LEU A 9 -7.54 -21.87 -2.95
C LEU A 9 -8.74 -20.93 -2.74
N ALA A 10 -9.88 -21.20 -3.38
CA ALA A 10 -11.09 -20.39 -3.23
C ALA A 10 -11.64 -20.43 -1.79
N ALA A 11 -11.53 -21.57 -1.11
CA ALA A 11 -11.97 -21.76 0.27
C ALA A 11 -11.12 -21.02 1.31
N LEU A 12 -9.94 -20.48 0.96
CA LEU A 12 -9.08 -19.70 1.86
C LEU A 12 -9.60 -18.28 2.12
N ARG A 13 -10.63 -17.83 1.40
CA ARG A 13 -11.20 -16.49 1.55
C ARG A 13 -11.74 -16.31 2.97
N LYS A 14 -11.15 -15.38 3.71
CA LYS A 14 -11.71 -14.92 5.00
C LYS A 14 -12.79 -13.86 4.75
N SER A 15 -13.83 -13.89 5.59
CA SER A 15 -14.78 -12.79 5.75
C SER A 15 -14.09 -11.70 6.56
N TYR A 16 -14.08 -10.46 6.07
CA TYR A 16 -13.48 -9.30 6.74
C TYR A 16 -14.61 -8.49 7.37
N GLU A 17 -14.94 -8.78 8.63
CA GLU A 17 -16.09 -8.20 9.34
C GLU A 17 -15.68 -7.10 10.33
N ARG A 18 -14.38 -6.92 10.58
CA ARG A 18 -13.87 -5.91 11.54
C ARG A 18 -13.59 -4.56 10.89
N ALA A 19 -13.37 -4.51 9.58
CA ALA A 19 -13.04 -3.29 8.85
C ALA A 19 -14.19 -2.74 8.01
N GLU A 20 -15.42 -2.76 8.53
CA GLU A 20 -16.50 -1.98 7.89
C GLU A 20 -16.12 -0.49 7.89
N LEU A 21 -15.87 0.02 6.69
CA LEU A 21 -15.65 1.43 6.45
C LEU A 21 -16.99 2.10 6.21
N ASP A 22 -17.47 2.82 7.21
CA ASP A 22 -18.66 3.65 7.11
C ASP A 22 -18.25 5.09 6.74
N GLU A 23 -18.86 5.64 5.71
CA GLU A 23 -18.65 7.02 5.27
C GLU A 23 -18.89 8.03 6.41
N THR A 24 -19.86 7.76 7.29
CA THR A 24 -20.17 8.63 8.43
C THR A 24 -19.11 8.59 9.53
N ARG A 25 -18.27 7.55 9.55
CA ARG A 25 -17.20 7.33 10.55
C ARG A 25 -15.81 7.67 10.01
N SER A 26 -15.71 7.90 8.70
CA SER A 26 -14.48 8.27 8.03
C SER A 26 -14.16 9.75 8.24
N ALA A 27 -12.87 10.10 8.35
CA ALA A 27 -12.48 11.50 8.34
C ALA A 27 -12.78 12.12 6.96
N ALA A 28 -13.21 13.39 6.96
CA ALA A 28 -13.45 14.12 5.70
C ALA A 28 -12.15 14.39 4.92
N ASP A 29 -11.03 14.52 5.64
CA ASP A 29 -9.71 14.65 5.06
C ASP A 29 -9.03 13.27 4.95
N PRO A 30 -8.66 12.82 3.74
CA PRO A 30 -8.04 11.51 3.54
C PRO A 30 -6.70 11.37 4.24
N LEU A 31 -5.93 12.45 4.41
CA LEU A 31 -4.64 12.40 5.11
C LEU A 31 -4.84 12.17 6.61
N GLN A 32 -5.85 12.81 7.20
CA GLN A 32 -6.23 12.55 8.60
C GLN A 32 -6.75 11.12 8.79
N GLN A 33 -7.46 10.57 7.81
CA GLN A 33 -7.88 9.17 7.86
C GLN A 33 -6.70 8.21 7.79
N PHE A 34 -5.71 8.50 6.94
CA PHE A 34 -4.47 7.73 6.85
C PHE A 34 -3.66 7.81 8.14
N GLU A 35 -3.46 9.01 8.69
CA GLU A 35 -2.72 9.22 9.95
C GLU A 35 -3.33 8.42 11.10
N ARG A 36 -4.67 8.47 11.22
CA ARG A 36 -5.40 7.69 12.23
C ARG A 36 -5.11 6.20 12.10
N TRP A 37 -5.21 5.65 10.89
CA TRP A 37 -5.01 4.21 10.69
C TRP A 37 -3.56 3.78 10.80
N LEU A 38 -2.62 4.61 10.37
CA LEU A 38 -1.20 4.35 10.59
C LEU A 38 -0.88 4.35 12.09
N GLY A 39 -1.46 5.29 12.86
CA GLY A 39 -1.38 5.32 14.32
C GLY A 39 -1.93 4.03 14.94
N GLU A 40 -3.13 3.61 14.55
CA GLU A 40 -3.73 2.35 15.01
C GLU A 40 -2.86 1.12 14.68
N ALA A 41 -2.20 1.09 13.51
CA ALA A 41 -1.29 0.01 13.13
C ALA A 41 -0.01 0.00 14.00
N ILE A 42 0.53 1.18 14.31
CA ILE A 42 1.72 1.33 15.17
C ILE A 42 1.37 0.96 16.61
N ASP A 43 0.29 1.50 17.16
CA ASP A 43 -0.17 1.25 18.53
C ASP A 43 -0.56 -0.22 18.74
N GLY A 44 -1.15 -0.84 17.71
CA GLY A 44 -1.44 -2.26 17.66
C GLY A 44 -0.20 -3.16 17.49
N GLN A 45 1.00 -2.58 17.38
CA GLN A 45 2.27 -3.27 17.19
C GLN A 45 2.24 -4.25 15.99
N LEU A 46 1.57 -3.87 14.91
CA LEU A 46 1.54 -4.68 13.70
C LEU A 46 2.96 -4.88 13.16
N PRO A 47 3.23 -6.00 12.48
CA PRO A 47 4.51 -6.20 11.80
C PRO A 47 4.66 -5.20 10.65
N GLU A 48 5.80 -4.49 10.62
CA GLU A 48 6.19 -3.57 9.54
C GLU A 48 5.05 -2.62 9.10
N PRO A 49 4.45 -1.82 10.01
CA PRO A 49 3.26 -1.02 9.69
C PRO A 49 3.57 0.11 8.69
N ASN A 50 4.86 0.43 8.54
CA ASN A 50 5.41 1.38 7.58
C ASN A 50 5.80 0.73 6.23
N ALA A 51 5.59 -0.56 6.03
CA ALA A 51 5.82 -1.20 4.74
C ALA A 51 4.64 -1.00 3.80
N MET A 52 4.95 -0.67 2.54
CA MET A 52 3.97 -0.50 1.47
C MET A 52 4.45 -1.16 0.18
N THR A 53 3.50 -1.67 -0.60
CA THR A 53 3.78 -2.15 -1.96
C THR A 53 3.74 -0.97 -2.91
N LEU A 54 4.84 -0.68 -3.61
CA LEU A 54 4.92 0.35 -4.65
C LEU A 54 4.82 -0.31 -6.03
N ALA A 55 3.91 0.18 -6.86
CA ALA A 55 3.76 -0.18 -8.26
C ALA A 55 4.25 0.96 -9.17
N THR A 56 5.01 0.59 -10.21
CA THR A 56 5.53 1.51 -11.24
C THR A 56 5.40 0.86 -12.60
N VAL A 57 5.40 1.65 -13.68
CA VAL A 57 5.26 1.18 -15.07
C VAL A 57 6.37 1.77 -15.91
N GLY A 58 7.15 0.90 -16.58
CA GLY A 58 8.20 1.31 -17.51
C GLY A 58 7.67 1.71 -18.89
N SER A 59 8.58 2.09 -19.78
CA SER A 59 8.26 2.47 -21.17
C SER A 59 7.70 1.32 -22.02
N ASP A 60 7.89 0.07 -21.58
CA ASP A 60 7.31 -1.13 -22.19
C ASP A 60 5.86 -1.40 -21.73
N LEU A 61 5.27 -0.48 -20.94
CA LEU A 61 3.93 -0.56 -20.35
C LEU A 61 3.73 -1.79 -19.45
N ARG A 62 4.81 -2.40 -18.95
CA ARG A 62 4.73 -3.54 -18.03
C ARG A 62 4.82 -3.06 -16.59
N PRO A 63 3.80 -3.31 -15.75
CA PRO A 63 3.86 -2.95 -14.34
C PRO A 63 4.88 -3.81 -13.60
N SER A 64 5.49 -3.23 -12.57
CA SER A 64 6.25 -3.99 -11.59
C SER A 64 6.01 -3.49 -10.17
N THR A 65 6.07 -4.40 -9.20
CA THR A 65 5.78 -4.12 -7.79
C THR A 65 6.93 -4.57 -6.89
N ARG A 66 7.01 -3.97 -5.70
CA ARG A 66 7.98 -4.32 -4.63
C ARG A 66 7.58 -3.64 -3.34
N ILE A 67 8.10 -4.14 -2.22
CA ILE A 67 7.99 -3.46 -0.92
C ILE A 67 8.98 -2.30 -0.83
N VAL A 68 8.52 -1.17 -0.33
CA VAL A 68 9.31 -0.03 0.14
C VAL A 68 8.78 0.42 1.50
N LEU A 69 9.54 1.26 2.20
CA LEU A 69 9.15 1.76 3.52
C LEU A 69 8.82 3.26 3.43
N ILE A 70 7.68 3.66 4.00
CA ILE A 70 7.40 5.09 4.22
C ILE A 70 8.42 5.68 5.20
N LYS A 71 8.84 6.91 4.92
CA LYS A 71 9.79 7.69 5.73
C LYS A 71 9.21 9.01 6.24
N GLY A 72 8.09 9.44 5.68
CA GLY A 72 7.33 10.59 6.13
C GLY A 72 6.05 10.76 5.32
N TYR A 73 5.15 11.58 5.83
CA TYR A 73 3.97 12.03 5.12
C TYR A 73 3.62 13.45 5.56
N ASP A 74 3.13 14.25 4.62
CA ASP A 74 2.63 15.60 4.87
C ASP A 74 1.51 15.94 3.88
N ALA A 75 1.05 17.19 3.87
CA ALA A 75 -0.02 17.65 2.97
C ALA A 75 0.30 17.46 1.46
N ARG A 76 1.56 17.24 1.09
CA ARG A 76 2.00 16.98 -0.29
C ARG A 76 1.98 15.49 -0.64
N GLY A 77 1.93 14.60 0.36
CA GLY A 77 1.82 13.16 0.14
C GLY A 77 2.82 12.34 0.95
N ILE A 78 3.27 11.24 0.35
CA ILE A 78 4.06 10.19 1.01
C ILE A 78 5.52 10.25 0.55
N THR A 79 6.46 10.15 1.49
CA THR A 79 7.91 10.13 1.22
C THR A 79 8.50 8.74 1.46
N TRP A 80 9.38 8.30 0.56
CA TRP A 80 10.23 7.11 0.72
C TRP A 80 11.60 7.36 0.08
N PHE A 81 12.59 6.54 0.41
CA PHE A 81 13.91 6.61 -0.22
C PHE A 81 14.19 5.36 -1.04
N THR A 82 14.92 5.52 -2.15
CA THR A 82 15.34 4.40 -2.99
C THR A 82 16.61 4.74 -3.78
N ASN A 83 17.17 3.75 -4.46
CA ASN A 83 18.26 3.95 -5.40
C ASN A 83 17.68 4.41 -6.77
N TYR A 84 18.10 5.58 -7.26
CA TYR A 84 17.71 6.13 -8.57
C TYR A 84 18.11 5.23 -9.75
N GLU A 85 19.20 4.48 -9.61
CA GLU A 85 19.64 3.50 -10.62
C GLU A 85 18.90 2.16 -10.52
N SER A 86 17.96 2.00 -9.59
CA SER A 86 17.14 0.79 -9.54
C SER A 86 16.10 0.78 -10.66
N ARG A 87 15.51 -0.39 -10.93
CA ARG A 87 14.43 -0.53 -11.93
C ARG A 87 13.31 0.51 -11.71
N LYS A 88 12.80 0.64 -10.48
CA LYS A 88 11.73 1.60 -10.15
C LYS A 88 12.17 3.05 -10.34
N GLY A 89 13.44 3.37 -10.05
CA GLY A 89 13.98 4.73 -10.22
C GLY A 89 14.04 5.12 -11.69
N ARG A 90 14.51 4.20 -12.55
CA ARG A 90 14.48 4.40 -14.01
C ARG A 90 13.06 4.46 -14.57
N GLU A 91 12.15 3.60 -14.09
CA GLU A 91 10.74 3.63 -14.50
C GLU A 91 10.10 4.97 -14.14
N LEU A 92 10.28 5.44 -12.90
CA LEU A 92 9.75 6.74 -12.42
C LEU A 92 10.36 7.94 -13.15
N GLY A 93 11.64 7.87 -13.51
CA GLY A 93 12.30 8.92 -14.30
C GLY A 93 11.72 9.08 -15.71
N GLY A 94 11.12 8.03 -16.28
CA GLY A 94 10.44 8.09 -17.59
C GLY A 94 8.92 8.25 -17.49
N ASN A 95 8.32 7.74 -16.42
CA ASN A 95 6.89 7.77 -16.15
C ASN A 95 6.66 8.01 -14.65
N PRO A 96 6.38 9.26 -14.22
CA PRO A 96 6.36 9.62 -12.81
C PRO A 96 5.08 9.17 -12.10
N TYR A 97 4.18 8.41 -12.73
CA TYR A 97 2.98 7.92 -12.07
C TYR A 97 3.26 6.64 -11.28
N ALA A 98 2.79 6.60 -10.04
CA ALA A 98 2.89 5.44 -9.15
C ALA A 98 1.59 5.18 -8.41
N ALA A 99 1.44 3.93 -7.98
CA ALA A 99 0.44 3.53 -7.00
C ALA A 99 1.16 2.86 -5.82
N LEU A 100 0.68 3.11 -4.61
CA LEU A 100 1.16 2.45 -3.40
C LEU A 100 0.00 1.83 -2.62
N GLN A 101 0.29 0.74 -1.89
CA GLN A 101 -0.68 0.04 -1.07
C GLN A 101 -0.10 -0.37 0.28
N PHE A 102 -0.75 0.02 1.37
CA PHE A 102 -0.58 -0.58 2.69
C PHE A 102 -1.58 -1.73 2.85
N HIS A 103 -1.14 -2.83 3.46
CA HIS A 103 -2.01 -3.97 3.77
C HIS A 103 -1.78 -4.38 5.23
N TRP A 104 -2.65 -3.87 6.10
CA TRP A 104 -2.63 -4.15 7.53
C TRP A 104 -3.64 -5.26 7.83
N VAL A 105 -3.19 -6.51 7.70
CA VAL A 105 -4.03 -7.71 7.74
C VAL A 105 -4.80 -7.82 9.06
N GLU A 106 -4.13 -7.54 10.18
CA GLU A 106 -4.68 -7.64 11.53
C GLU A 106 -5.75 -6.57 11.81
N LEU A 107 -5.67 -5.44 11.11
CA LEU A 107 -6.70 -4.39 11.12
C LEU A 107 -7.77 -4.60 10.05
N GLU A 108 -7.61 -5.62 9.19
CA GLU A 108 -8.47 -5.88 8.04
C GLU A 108 -8.54 -4.69 7.06
N ARG A 109 -7.47 -3.88 6.98
CA ARG A 109 -7.45 -2.63 6.21
C ARG A 109 -6.45 -2.63 5.08
N VAL A 110 -6.87 -1.97 3.99
CA VAL A 110 -6.04 -1.67 2.84
C VAL A 110 -6.12 -0.17 2.56
N VAL A 111 -4.98 0.49 2.47
CA VAL A 111 -4.90 1.90 2.04
C VAL A 111 -4.23 1.94 0.68
N ARG A 112 -4.84 2.64 -0.27
CA ARG A 112 -4.27 2.88 -1.60
C ARG A 112 -4.05 4.38 -1.80
N ILE A 113 -2.88 4.74 -2.30
CA ILE A 113 -2.54 6.12 -2.67
C ILE A 113 -1.95 6.09 -4.08
N GLU A 114 -2.38 7.00 -4.93
CA GLU A 114 -2.00 7.07 -6.35
C GLU A 114 -1.67 8.52 -6.68
N GLY A 115 -0.62 8.72 -7.48
CA GLY A 115 -0.19 10.08 -7.79
C GLY A 115 1.08 10.16 -8.62
N VAL A 116 1.54 11.40 -8.78
CA VAL A 116 2.80 11.74 -9.42
C VAL A 116 3.92 11.71 -8.37
N VAL A 117 5.07 11.16 -8.74
CA VAL A 117 6.29 11.14 -7.94
C VAL A 117 7.19 12.29 -8.37
N GLU A 118 7.73 13.01 -7.38
CA GLU A 118 8.58 14.19 -7.53
C GLU A 118 10.04 13.92 -7.09
#